data_AF-A0AAC9QQU2-F1
#
_entry.id   AF-A0AAC9QQU2-F1
#
_cell.length_a   1.000
_cell.length_b   1.000
_cell.length_c   1.000
_cell.angle_alpha   90.00
_cell.angle_beta   90.00
_cell.angle_gamma   90.00
#
_symmetry.space_group_name_H-M   'P 1'
#
loop_
_entity.id
_entity.type
_entity.pdbx_description
1 polymer ?
#
loop_
_entity_poly.entity_id
_entity_poly.type
_entity_poly.pdbx_seq_one_letter_code
_entity_poly.pdbx_strand_id
1 'polypeptide(L)'
;MEKRLRARRKSYRKKLYKKMSFVCIVLFCVLTFGFVVKTILSYFFFKQESVQEDPVKLVIPTFDFRVYCKEIAALATPDMVEQVYLRCFNLESEAFFATRKMWGHSSDDVKKKCIKIIRPGDGNYFLFRDCLLSEQEKSEGNNKGRHHF
;
A
#
# COMPACT_ATOMS: atom_id res chain seq x y z
N MET A 1 -71.89 -3.09 -41.88
CA MET A 1 -71.56 -2.88 -40.45
C MET A 1 -70.11 -3.17 -40.07
N GLU A 2 -69.37 -4.03 -40.78
CA GLU A 2 -67.98 -4.40 -40.43
C GLU A 2 -66.95 -3.26 -40.41
N LYS A 3 -67.04 -2.29 -41.33
CA LYS A 3 -66.05 -1.19 -41.44
C LYS A 3 -66.03 -0.31 -40.17
N ARG A 4 -67.18 -0.08 -39.53
CA ARG A 4 -67.30 0.67 -38.27
C ARG A 4 -66.73 -0.10 -37.06
N LEU A 5 -66.89 -1.43 -37.03
CA LEU A 5 -66.32 -2.29 -35.99
C LEU A 5 -64.78 -2.36 -36.07
N ARG A 6 -64.21 -2.41 -37.29
CA ARG A 6 -62.75 -2.35 -37.49
C ARG A 6 -62.14 -1.02 -37.03
N ALA A 7 -62.80 0.11 -37.31
CA ALA A 7 -62.34 1.43 -36.86
C ALA A 7 -62.32 1.56 -35.33
N ARG A 8 -63.36 1.04 -34.64
CA ARG A 8 -63.42 1.02 -33.16
C ARG A 8 -62.31 0.16 -32.55
N ARG A 9 -62.01 -1.03 -33.09
CA ARG A 9 -60.87 -1.86 -32.63
C ARG A 9 -59.51 -1.18 -32.84
N LYS A 10 -59.31 -0.47 -33.96
CA LYS A 10 -58.07 0.29 -34.23
C LYS A 10 -57.86 1.41 -33.21
N SER A 11 -58.92 2.13 -32.85
CA SER A 11 -58.87 3.21 -31.85
C SER A 11 -58.56 2.65 -30.45
N TYR A 12 -59.17 1.52 -30.07
CA TYR A 12 -58.93 0.88 -28.78
C TYR A 12 -57.49 0.35 -28.66
N ARG A 13 -56.96 -0.31 -29.71
CA ARG A 13 -55.55 -0.74 -29.76
C ARG A 13 -54.57 0.43 -29.69
N LYS A 14 -54.86 1.59 -30.30
CA LYS A 14 -54.03 2.79 -30.21
C LYS A 14 -53.91 3.30 -28.78
N LYS A 15 -55.02 3.31 -28.03
CA LYS A 15 -55.01 3.69 -26.60
C LYS A 15 -54.24 2.69 -25.74
N LEU A 16 -54.42 1.40 -26.00
CA LEU A 16 -53.70 0.33 -25.30
C LEU A 16 -52.19 0.41 -25.56
N TYR A 17 -51.79 0.59 -26.82
CA TYR A 17 -50.39 0.69 -27.24
C TYR A 17 -49.70 1.90 -26.62
N LYS A 18 -50.40 3.04 -26.49
CA LYS A 18 -49.86 4.25 -25.85
C LYS A 18 -49.62 4.07 -24.34
N LYS A 19 -50.49 3.32 -23.65
CA LYS A 19 -50.29 2.95 -22.23
C LYS A 19 -49.15 1.95 -22.07
N MET A 20 -49.09 0.92 -22.92
CA MET A 20 -48.02 -0.08 -22.89
C MET A 20 -46.66 0.53 -23.23
N SER A 21 -46.59 1.44 -24.20
CA SER A 21 -45.32 2.11 -24.54
C SER A 21 -44.81 2.96 -23.38
N PHE A 22 -45.70 3.63 -22.65
CA PHE A 22 -45.32 4.40 -21.47
C PHE A 22 -44.71 3.51 -20.37
N VAL A 23 -45.35 2.37 -20.09
CA VAL A 23 -44.83 1.41 -19.11
C VAL A 23 -43.49 0.83 -19.54
N CYS A 24 -43.32 0.48 -20.82
CA CYS A 24 -42.06 -0.02 -21.35
C CYS A 24 -40.93 1.02 -21.27
N ILE A 25 -41.22 2.29 -21.56
CA ILE A 25 -40.23 3.37 -21.47
C ILE A 25 -39.77 3.55 -20.02
N VAL A 26 -40.72 3.59 -19.06
CA VAL A 26 -40.39 3.73 -17.64
C VAL A 26 -39.54 2.56 -17.14
N LEU A 27 -39.91 1.32 -17.48
CA LEU A 27 -39.12 0.13 -17.14
C LEU A 27 -37.71 0.20 -17.73
N PHE A 28 -37.58 0.63 -18.99
CA PHE A 28 -36.29 0.76 -19.64
C PHE A 28 -35.41 1.81 -18.94
N CYS A 29 -35.96 2.96 -18.55
CA CYS A 29 -35.25 3.98 -17.79
C CYS A 29 -34.75 3.47 -16.43
N VAL A 30 -35.56 2.68 -15.71
CA VAL A 30 -35.15 2.13 -14.41
C VAL A 30 -34.01 1.11 -14.58
N LEU A 31 -34.10 0.25 -15.60
CA LEU A 31 -33.07 -0.75 -15.87
C LEU A 31 -31.73 -0.12 -16.31
N THR A 32 -31.77 0.89 -17.18
CA THR A 32 -30.55 1.59 -17.61
C THR A 32 -29.92 2.36 -16.45
N PHE A 33 -30.73 3.01 -15.61
CA PHE A 33 -30.23 3.71 -14.43
C PHE A 33 -29.56 2.75 -13.44
N GLY A 34 -30.17 1.60 -13.15
CA GLY A 34 -29.59 0.57 -12.29
C GLY A 34 -28.26 0.02 -12.84
N PHE A 35 -28.17 -0.19 -14.16
CA PHE A 35 -26.95 -0.65 -14.81
C PHE A 35 -25.82 0.39 -14.71
N VAL A 36 -26.13 1.68 -14.94
CA VAL A 36 -25.17 2.77 -14.83
C VAL A 36 -24.65 2.91 -13.39
N VAL A 37 -25.54 2.89 -12.39
CA VAL A 37 -25.15 2.96 -10.97
C VAL A 37 -24.25 1.80 -10.58
N LYS A 38 -24.60 0.56 -10.98
CA LYS A 38 -23.77 -0.63 -10.73
C LYS A 38 -22.40 -0.51 -11.41
N THR A 39 -22.34 0.01 -12.63
CA THR A 39 -21.10 0.18 -13.38
C THR A 39 -20.21 1.25 -12.74
N ILE A 40 -20.78 2.37 -12.28
CA ILE A 40 -20.04 3.43 -11.57
C ILE A 40 -19.52 2.90 -10.23
N LEU A 41 -20.35 2.20 -9.45
CA LEU A 41 -19.92 1.57 -8.19
C LEU A 41 -18.81 0.57 -8.43
N SER A 42 -18.94 -0.31 -9.44
CA SER A 42 -17.89 -1.26 -9.80
C SER A 42 -16.62 -0.56 -10.26
N TYR A 43 -16.72 0.52 -11.05
CA TYR A 43 -15.56 1.26 -11.53
C TYR A 43 -14.87 2.01 -10.40
N PHE A 44 -15.61 2.58 -9.44
CA PHE A 44 -15.05 3.21 -8.25
C PHE A 44 -14.40 2.19 -7.32
N PHE A 45 -15.04 1.05 -7.05
CA PHE A 45 -14.45 -0.03 -6.25
C PHE A 45 -13.19 -0.58 -6.92
N PHE A 46 -13.21 -0.82 -8.23
CA PHE A 46 -12.04 -1.35 -8.95
C PHE A 46 -10.89 -0.33 -9.03
N LYS A 47 -11.20 0.97 -9.07
CA LYS A 47 -10.20 2.05 -9.01
C LYS A 47 -9.66 2.28 -7.60
N GLN A 48 -10.38 1.85 -6.57
CA GLN A 48 -9.97 1.96 -5.17
C GLN A 48 -9.17 0.74 -4.68
N GLU A 49 -9.17 -0.37 -5.43
CA GLU A 49 -8.58 -1.65 -4.97
C GLU A 49 -7.25 -2.06 -5.65
N SER A 50 -6.58 -1.19 -6.42
CA SER A 50 -5.27 -1.55 -6.98
C SER A 50 -4.25 -0.43 -7.04
N VAL A 51 -3.93 0.11 -5.86
CA VAL A 51 -2.50 0.29 -5.56
C VAL A 51 -2.04 -1.02 -4.93
N GLN A 52 -1.86 -2.06 -5.76
CA GLN A 52 -0.96 -3.13 -5.39
C GLN A 52 0.42 -2.47 -5.32
N GLU A 53 0.79 -1.96 -4.13
CA GLU A 53 2.20 -1.83 -3.78
C GLU A 53 2.79 -3.21 -4.04
N ASP A 54 3.72 -3.28 -5.01
CA ASP A 54 4.52 -4.47 -5.27
C ASP A 54 4.86 -5.15 -3.94
N PRO A 55 4.82 -6.49 -3.85
CA PRO A 55 5.20 -7.18 -2.62
C PRO A 55 6.63 -6.77 -2.32
N VAL A 56 6.77 -5.77 -1.44
CA VAL A 56 8.05 -5.27 -0.96
C VAL A 56 8.70 -6.50 -0.39
N LYS A 57 9.73 -7.01 -1.08
CA LYS A 57 10.49 -8.13 -0.58
C LYS A 57 10.95 -7.72 0.80
N LEU A 58 10.35 -8.36 1.82
CA LEU A 58 10.63 -8.15 3.25
C LEU A 58 11.98 -8.79 3.58
N VAL A 59 12.99 -8.41 2.79
CA VAL A 59 14.37 -8.83 2.91
C VAL A 59 15.07 -7.70 3.65
N ILE A 60 15.78 -8.05 4.72
CA ILE A 60 16.61 -7.10 5.44
C ILE A 60 17.58 -6.47 4.44
N PRO A 61 17.66 -5.13 4.35
CA PRO A 61 18.60 -4.47 3.46
C PRO A 61 20.02 -5.00 3.66
N THR A 62 20.68 -5.40 2.57
CA THR A 62 22.06 -5.86 2.61
C THR A 62 22.97 -4.64 2.75
N PHE A 63 23.69 -4.56 3.87
CA PHE A 63 24.66 -3.49 4.13
C PHE A 63 26.07 -4.06 4.16
N ASP A 64 26.99 -3.42 3.45
CA ASP A 64 28.39 -3.82 3.39
C ASP A 64 29.22 -3.04 4.42
N PHE A 65 29.08 -3.44 5.69
CA PHE A 65 29.84 -2.88 6.79
C PHE A 65 31.36 -3.09 6.66
N ARG A 66 31.82 -4.02 5.80
CA ARG A 66 33.27 -4.18 5.54
C ARG A 66 33.82 -2.98 4.79
N VAL A 67 33.11 -2.49 3.78
CA VAL A 67 33.52 -1.31 3.01
C VAL A 67 33.46 -0.07 3.89
N TYR A 68 32.35 0.11 4.62
CA TYR A 68 32.20 1.22 5.57
C TYR A 68 33.31 1.25 6.61
N CYS A 69 33.60 0.14 7.28
CA CYS A 69 34.65 0.09 8.30
C CYS A 69 36.05 0.25 7.71
N LYS A 70 36.28 -0.10 6.45
CA LYS A 70 37.53 0.22 5.75
C LYS A 70 37.67 1.73 5.51
N GLU A 71 36.61 2.40 5.10
CA GLU A 71 36.60 3.86 4.92
C GLU A 71 36.85 4.59 6.24
N ILE A 72 36.21 4.15 7.33
CA ILE A 72 36.44 4.71 8.68
C ILE A 72 37.88 4.45 9.15
N ALA A 73 38.39 3.24 8.97
CA ALA A 73 39.75 2.90 9.37
C ALA A 73 40.82 3.66 8.56
N ALA A 74 40.53 4.01 7.30
CA ALA A 74 41.41 4.82 6.47
C ALA A 74 41.59 6.26 6.97
N LEU A 75 40.68 6.76 7.81
CA LEU A 75 40.79 8.08 8.46
C LEU A 75 41.64 8.05 9.73
N ALA A 76 42.02 6.86 10.22
CA ALA A 76 42.82 6.70 11.43
C ALA A 76 44.33 6.87 11.14
N THR A 77 45.11 7.10 12.20
CA THR A 77 46.57 7.04 12.12
C THR A 77 47.02 5.64 11.69
N PRO A 78 48.09 5.49 10.87
CA PRO A 78 48.53 4.21 10.31
C PRO A 78 48.67 3.08 11.34
N ASP A 79 49.16 3.41 12.53
CA ASP A 79 49.43 2.47 13.62
C ASP A 79 48.15 1.93 14.29
N MET A 80 47.00 2.59 14.06
CA MET A 80 45.71 2.27 14.68
C MET A 80 44.66 1.74 13.68
N VAL A 81 44.98 1.70 12.37
CA VAL A 81 44.04 1.32 11.31
C VAL A 81 43.40 -0.04 11.58
N GLU A 82 44.19 -1.03 11.97
CA GLU A 82 43.70 -2.39 12.27
C GLU A 82 42.75 -2.41 13.48
N GLN A 83 43.11 -1.71 14.56
CA GLN A 83 42.30 -1.63 15.77
C GLN A 83 40.97 -0.91 15.51
N VAL A 84 41.01 0.19 14.75
CA VAL A 84 39.81 0.95 14.37
C VAL A 84 38.90 0.11 13.45
N TYR A 85 39.48 -0.59 12.48
CA TYR A 85 38.73 -1.51 11.62
C TYR A 85 38.04 -2.61 12.43
N LEU A 86 38.79 -3.32 13.30
CA LEU A 86 38.24 -4.41 14.11
C LEU A 86 37.13 -3.92 15.04
N ARG A 87 37.34 -2.75 15.68
CA ARG A 87 36.34 -2.16 16.57
C ARG A 87 35.08 -1.76 15.81
N CYS A 88 35.21 -1.09 14.67
CA CYS A 88 34.08 -0.74 13.81
C CYS A 88 33.33 -2.00 13.36
N PHE A 89 34.07 -2.99 12.84
CA PHE A 89 33.50 -4.23 12.33
C PHE A 89 32.68 -4.96 13.39
N ASN A 90 33.18 -5.05 14.62
CA ASN A 90 32.48 -5.68 15.72
C ASN A 90 31.20 -4.93 16.10
N LEU A 91 31.27 -3.61 16.23
CA LEU A 91 30.12 -2.77 16.59
C LEU A 91 29.02 -2.81 15.52
N GLU A 92 29.40 -2.67 14.25
CA GLU A 92 28.45 -2.72 13.13
C GLU A 92 27.85 -4.12 12.97
N SER A 93 28.65 -5.18 13.18
CA SER A 93 28.14 -6.55 13.17
C SER A 93 27.14 -6.80 14.30
N GLU A 94 27.45 -6.37 15.52
CA GLU A 94 26.57 -6.51 16.68
C GLU A 94 25.25 -5.75 16.45
N ALA A 95 25.34 -4.51 15.98
CA ALA A 95 24.17 -3.73 15.60
C ALA A 95 23.35 -4.48 14.54
N PHE A 96 23.98 -4.95 13.46
CA PHE A 96 23.29 -5.68 12.39
C PHE A 96 22.53 -6.91 12.93
N PHE A 97 23.15 -7.72 13.79
CA PHE A 97 22.49 -8.87 14.41
C PHE A 97 21.33 -8.47 15.32
N ALA A 98 21.48 -7.40 16.11
CA ALA A 98 20.40 -6.87 16.95
C ALA A 98 19.20 -6.44 16.10
N THR A 99 19.43 -5.70 15.01
CA THR A 99 18.38 -5.27 14.10
C THR A 99 17.74 -6.42 13.35
N ARG A 100 18.51 -7.45 12.96
CA ARG A 100 17.97 -8.69 12.41
C ARG A 100 17.06 -9.43 13.40
N LYS A 101 17.42 -9.44 14.68
CA LYS A 101 16.59 -10.02 15.73
C LYS A 101 15.29 -9.23 15.90
N MET A 102 15.35 -7.89 15.97
CA MET A 102 14.18 -7.01 16.03
C MET A 102 13.27 -7.20 14.81
N TRP A 103 13.84 -7.31 13.62
CA TRP A 103 13.12 -7.63 12.38
C TRP A 103 12.34 -8.93 12.48
N GLY A 104 12.96 -10.00 13.00
CA GLY A 104 12.30 -11.29 13.18
C GLY A 104 11.10 -11.27 14.12
N HIS A 105 11.10 -10.36 15.11
CA HIS A 105 10.02 -10.22 16.09
C HIS A 105 8.98 -9.16 15.69
N SER A 106 9.25 -8.35 14.67
CA SER A 106 8.35 -7.30 14.20
C SER A 106 7.22 -7.85 13.34
N SER A 107 6.04 -7.23 13.43
CA SER A 107 4.91 -7.56 12.56
C SER A 107 5.15 -7.09 11.13
N ASP A 108 4.47 -7.72 10.16
CA ASP A 108 4.67 -7.38 8.74
C ASP A 108 4.23 -5.95 8.40
N ASP A 109 3.29 -5.37 9.16
CA ASP A 109 2.90 -3.97 9.00
C ASP A 109 4.01 -3.00 9.46
N VAL A 110 4.66 -3.29 10.60
CA VAL A 110 5.81 -2.52 11.09
C VAL A 110 6.95 -2.62 10.09
N LYS A 111 7.24 -3.82 9.60
CA LYS A 111 8.27 -4.06 8.59
C LYS A 111 8.02 -3.27 7.31
N LYS A 112 6.79 -3.28 6.77
CA LYS A 112 6.41 -2.48 5.60
C LYS A 112 6.57 -0.99 5.86
N LYS A 113 6.13 -0.50 7.01
CA LYS A 113 6.25 0.91 7.41
C LYS A 113 7.71 1.34 7.48
N CYS A 114 8.56 0.54 8.12
CA CYS A 114 9.98 0.86 8.26
C CYS A 114 10.75 0.73 6.95
N ILE A 115 10.43 -0.23 6.07
CA ILE A 115 11.05 -0.29 4.74
C ILE A 115 10.72 0.96 3.92
N LYS A 116 9.50 1.51 4.00
CA LYS A 116 9.14 2.74 3.25
C LYS A 116 9.96 3.98 3.64
N ILE A 117 10.51 4.00 4.86
CA ILE A 117 11.36 5.11 5.35
C ILE A 117 12.77 5.01 4.75
N ILE A 118 13.24 3.79 4.48
CA ILE A 118 14.53 3.57 3.82
C ILE A 118 14.30 3.67 2.31
N ARG A 119 14.91 4.65 1.64
CA ARG A 119 14.96 4.57 0.18
C ARG A 119 15.84 3.38 -0.21
N PRO A 120 15.47 2.58 -1.21
CA PRO A 120 16.38 1.61 -1.80
C PRO A 120 17.66 2.33 -2.25
N GLY A 121 18.80 2.03 -1.60
CA GLY A 121 20.09 2.64 -1.90
C GLY A 121 20.56 3.73 -0.93
N ASP A 122 19.72 4.24 -0.02
CA ASP A 122 20.16 5.29 0.93
C ASP A 122 21.04 4.73 2.07
N GLY A 123 21.19 3.42 2.19
CA GLY A 123 22.18 2.77 3.07
C GLY A 123 22.04 3.10 4.57
N ASN A 124 21.02 3.87 4.96
CA ASN A 124 20.97 4.48 6.28
C ASN A 124 20.31 3.52 7.27
N TYR A 125 21.08 2.48 7.61
CA TYR A 125 20.73 1.43 8.56
C TYR A 125 20.27 2.00 9.92
N PHE A 126 20.79 3.17 10.32
CA PHE A 126 20.36 3.90 11.52
C PHE A 126 18.87 4.27 11.47
N LEU A 127 18.40 4.82 10.34
CA LEU A 127 16.98 5.18 10.17
C LEU A 127 16.06 3.95 10.26
N PHE A 128 16.53 2.82 9.75
CA PHE A 128 15.79 1.57 9.82
C PHE A 128 15.70 1.04 11.26
N ARG A 129 16.83 1.01 11.96
CA ARG A 129 16.91 0.60 13.36
C ARG A 129 16.03 1.50 14.24
N ASP A 130 16.11 2.80 14.05
CA ASP A 130 15.33 3.79 14.80
C ASP A 130 13.83 3.64 14.53
N CYS A 131 13.44 3.33 13.29
CA CYS A 131 12.04 3.04 13.00
C CYS A 131 11.54 1.82 13.79
N LEU A 132 12.29 0.72 13.78
CA LEU A 132 11.90 -0.50 14.50
C LEU A 132 11.79 -0.27 16.01
N LEU A 133 12.76 0.44 16.59
CA LEU A 133 12.73 0.82 18.01
C LEU A 133 11.52 1.70 18.33
N SER A 134 11.23 2.70 17.49
CA SER A 134 10.09 3.60 17.70
C SER A 134 8.74 2.89 17.64
N GLU A 135 8.61 1.85 16.81
CA GLU A 135 7.38 1.06 16.72
C GLU A 135 7.25 0.10 17.90
N GLN A 136 8.39 -0.44 18.38
CA GLN A 136 8.41 -1.25 19.60
C GLN A 136 8.01 -0.42 20.84
N GLU A 137 8.56 0.79 21.00
CA GLU A 137 8.20 1.70 22.11
C GLU A 137 6.73 2.11 22.09
N LYS A 138 6.16 2.36 20.89
CA LYS A 138 4.72 2.63 20.72
C LYS A 138 3.87 1.43 21.11
N SER A 139 4.31 0.21 20.76
CA SER A 139 3.64 -1.04 21.12
C SER A 139 3.66 -1.29 22.64
N GLU A 140 4.75 -0.92 23.31
CA GLU A 140 4.93 -1.06 24.76
C GLU A 140 4.27 0.08 25.58
N GLY A 141 3.55 1.00 24.95
CA GLY A 141 2.80 2.07 25.63
C GLY A 141 3.67 3.22 26.16
N ASN A 142 4.98 3.20 25.88
CA ASN A 142 5.91 4.27 26.24
C ASN A 142 5.95 5.32 25.13
N ASN A 143 4.94 6.19 25.10
CA ASN A 143 4.88 7.34 24.19
C ASN A 143 5.83 8.47 24.66
N LYS A 144 7.13 8.21 24.76
CA LYS A 144 8.15 9.22 25.07
C LYS A 144 9.01 9.51 23.84
N GLY A 145 8.63 10.59 23.15
CA GLY A 145 9.56 11.49 22.48
C GLY A 145 10.33 10.92 21.28
N ARG A 146 9.93 11.37 20.09
CA ARG A 146 10.79 11.40 18.89
C ARG A 146 12.19 11.88 19.27
N HIS A 147 13.19 11.00 19.18
CA HIS A 147 14.58 11.43 19.09
C HIS A 147 14.75 12.10 17.71
N HIS A 148 14.71 13.43 17.71
CA HIS A 148 15.18 14.24 16.59
C HIS A 148 16.71 14.18 16.59
N PHE A 149 17.28 13.58 15.54
CA PHE A 149 18.67 13.82 15.13
C PHE A 149 18.67 14.81 13.96
#